data_AF-A0A699QQK9-F1
#
_entry.id   AF-A0A699QQK9-F1
#
_cell.length_a   1.000
_cell.length_b   1.000
_cell.length_c   1.000
_cell.angle_alpha   90.00
_cell.angle_beta   90.00
_cell.angle_gamma   90.00
#
_symmetry.space_group_name_H-M   'P 1'
#
loop_
_entity.id
_entity.type
_entity.pdbx_description
1 polymer ?
#
loop_
_entity_poly.entity_id
_entity_poly.type
_entity_poly.pdbx_seq_one_letter_code
_entity_poly.pdbx_strand_id
1 'polypeptide(L)'
;TNYRLSSGKVRIGQVNKLVEIQGLEIYCRTFTKDPYTENGEDSMAMVVASSHRDDHIHLLAPVDVSASLSVNRSGRLENNAAQYSVDVELSGLVLSLDEDQLQQILYLYDYLCTCRLRE
;
A
#
# COMPACT_ATOMS: atom_id res chain seq x y z
N THR A 1 37.02 -8.61 -15.54
CA THR A 1 35.93 -9.01 -14.60
C THR A 1 34.65 -9.06 -15.42
N ASN A 2 33.96 -10.21 -15.41
CA ASN A 2 32.96 -10.60 -16.41
C ASN A 2 31.72 -9.69 -16.46
N TYR A 3 31.41 -9.11 -17.62
CA TYR A 3 30.08 -8.60 -17.93
C TYR A 3 29.22 -9.77 -18.45
N ARG A 4 28.44 -10.40 -17.58
CA ARG A 4 27.33 -11.26 -18.01
C ARG A 4 26.13 -10.37 -18.34
N LEU A 5 26.06 -9.90 -19.58
CA LEU A 5 24.79 -9.45 -20.15
C LEU A 5 23.93 -10.69 -20.38
N SER A 6 22.98 -10.92 -19.47
CA SER A 6 21.91 -11.89 -19.67
C SER A 6 21.04 -11.41 -20.84
N SER A 7 21.31 -11.94 -22.03
CA SER A 7 20.45 -11.78 -23.20
C SER A 7 19.18 -12.61 -23.00
N GLY A 8 18.24 -12.04 -22.25
CA GLY A 8 16.88 -12.56 -22.13
C GLY A 8 16.15 -12.27 -23.44
N LYS A 9 15.82 -13.32 -24.17
CA LYS A 9 15.02 -13.31 -25.40
C LYS A 9 13.67 -12.61 -25.11
N VAL A 10 13.57 -11.31 -25.38
CA VAL A 10 12.34 -10.53 -25.19
C VAL A 10 11.26 -11.11 -26.11
N ARG A 11 10.30 -11.83 -25.53
CA ARG A 11 9.07 -12.21 -26.24
C ARG A 11 8.34 -10.91 -26.58
N ILE A 12 8.09 -10.69 -27.86
CA ILE A 12 7.53 -9.46 -28.47
C ILE A 12 6.18 -8.98 -27.86
N GLY A 13 5.59 -9.73 -26.92
CA GLY A 13 4.38 -9.34 -26.18
C GLY A 13 4.53 -9.14 -24.67
N GLN A 14 5.72 -9.27 -24.08
CA GLN A 14 5.90 -9.17 -22.62
C GLN A 14 6.65 -7.89 -22.23
N VAL A 15 6.11 -7.14 -21.26
CA VAL A 15 6.75 -5.95 -20.69
C VAL A 15 7.10 -6.22 -19.25
N ASN A 16 8.36 -6.01 -18.90
CA ASN A 16 8.85 -6.15 -17.54
C ASN A 16 9.24 -4.76 -17.00
N LYS A 17 8.77 -4.43 -15.80
CA LYS A 17 9.10 -3.20 -15.07
C LYS A 17 9.60 -3.57 -13.69
N LEU A 18 10.66 -2.89 -13.25
CA LEU A 18 11.14 -2.94 -11.88
C LEU A 18 10.77 -1.61 -11.21
N VAL A 19 10.24 -1.70 -9.99
CA VAL A 19 9.77 -0.58 -9.18
C VAL A 19 10.47 -0.68 -7.84
N GLU A 20 11.17 0.38 -7.44
CA GLU A 20 11.80 0.50 -6.14
C GLU A 20 11.13 1.63 -5.37
N ILE A 21 10.71 1.35 -4.15
CA ILE A 21 10.13 2.33 -3.22
C ILE A 21 11.02 2.32 -1.99
N GLN A 22 11.47 3.50 -1.58
CA GLN A 22 12.27 3.67 -0.37
C GLN A 22 11.39 4.25 0.74
N GLY A 23 11.49 3.69 1.94
CA GLY A 23 10.78 4.15 3.13
C GLY A 23 9.25 4.15 2.98
N LEU A 24 8.66 3.08 2.44
CA LEU A 24 7.20 2.94 2.40
C LEU A 24 6.65 2.81 3.82
N GLU A 25 5.69 3.67 4.17
CA GLU A 25 5.05 3.72 5.49
C GLU A 25 3.54 3.71 5.34
N ILE A 26 2.85 3.08 6.30
CA ILE A 26 1.39 3.11 6.38
C ILE A 26 0.99 3.60 7.78
N TYR A 27 0.12 4.59 7.79
CA TYR A 27 -0.38 5.24 8.99
C TYR A 27 -1.86 4.93 9.17
N CYS A 28 -2.27 4.61 10.39
CA CYS A 28 -3.67 4.45 10.76
C CYS A 28 -3.98 5.40 11.92
N ARG A 29 -4.63 6.53 11.61
CA ARG A 29 -5.06 7.51 12.63
C ARG A 29 -6.52 7.29 12.95
N THR A 30 -6.80 7.17 14.24
CA THR A 30 -8.16 7.21 14.74
C THR A 30 -8.63 8.66 14.75
N PHE A 31 -9.67 8.98 13.97
CA PHE A 31 -10.36 10.26 14.14
C PHE A 31 -11.20 10.15 15.41
N THR A 32 -10.61 10.56 16.54
CA THR A 32 -11.39 10.74 17.77
C THR A 32 -12.31 11.95 17.58
N LYS A 33 -13.60 11.66 17.39
CA LYS A 33 -14.75 12.57 17.42
C LYS A 33 -14.97 13.47 16.19
N ASP A 34 -16.24 13.53 15.80
CA ASP A 34 -16.83 14.27 14.69
C ASP A 34 -16.26 15.70 14.51
N PRO A 35 -15.81 16.09 13.30
CA PRO A 35 -15.60 17.49 12.96
C PRO A 35 -16.93 18.29 12.90
N TYR A 36 -18.08 17.64 13.08
CA TYR A 36 -19.41 18.26 13.04
C TYR A 36 -19.97 18.63 14.41
N THR A 37 -19.20 18.43 15.49
CA THR A 37 -19.65 18.77 16.86
C THR A 37 -18.78 19.86 17.49
N GLU A 38 -18.54 20.96 16.79
CA GLU A 38 -18.39 22.24 17.48
C GLU A 38 -18.70 23.40 16.54
N ASN A 39 -19.42 24.37 17.08
CA ASN A 39 -19.81 25.60 16.42
C ASN A 39 -18.59 26.26 15.77
N GLY A 40 -18.81 26.84 14.59
CA GLY A 40 -17.75 27.39 13.76
C GLY A 40 -16.84 28.33 14.54
N GLU A 41 -15.62 27.88 14.79
CA GLU A 41 -14.45 28.72 14.99
C GLU A 41 -13.17 27.88 14.83
N ASP A 42 -12.38 28.31 13.86
CA ASP A 42 -10.93 28.16 13.74
C ASP A 42 -10.34 26.82 13.25
N SER A 43 -10.05 26.76 11.94
CA SER A 43 -9.23 25.74 11.29
C SER A 43 -7.82 25.58 11.87
N MET A 44 -7.37 26.49 12.74
CA MET A 44 -6.09 26.39 13.46
C MET A 44 -6.08 25.34 14.58
N ALA A 45 -7.24 24.94 15.12
CA ALA A 45 -7.31 23.90 16.16
C ALA A 45 -6.90 22.51 15.63
N MET A 46 -7.12 22.25 14.34
CA MET A 46 -6.78 20.98 13.67
C MET A 46 -5.27 20.71 13.62
N VAL A 47 -4.45 21.77 13.61
CA VAL A 47 -2.98 21.66 13.58
C VAL A 47 -2.43 21.43 15.00
N VAL A 48 -3.02 22.03 16.02
CA VAL A 48 -2.52 21.97 17.41
C VAL A 48 -2.73 20.60 18.05
N ALA A 49 -3.85 19.92 17.78
CA ALA A 49 -4.10 18.57 18.28
C ALA A 49 -3.15 17.51 17.68
N SER A 50 -2.56 17.79 16.52
CA SER A 50 -1.59 16.91 15.84
C SER A 50 -0.15 16.99 16.39
N SER A 51 0.09 17.87 17.37
CA SER A 51 1.43 18.13 17.93
C SER A 51 1.83 17.17 19.07
N HIS A 52 0.89 16.37 19.59
CA HIS A 52 1.26 15.21 20.38
C HIS A 52 1.82 14.17 19.41
N ARG A 53 3.16 14.06 19.41
CA ARG A 53 3.91 12.95 18.83
C ARG A 53 3.42 11.67 19.50
N ASP A 54 2.37 11.11 18.94
CA ASP A 54 1.92 9.78 19.27
C ASP A 54 2.82 8.83 18.47
N ASP A 55 3.75 8.18 19.17
CA ASP A 55 4.73 7.26 18.61
C ASP A 55 4.07 5.98 18.05
N HIS A 56 2.74 5.88 18.08
CA HIS A 56 1.92 4.70 17.76
C HIS A 56 1.01 4.84 16.53
N ILE A 57 1.23 5.85 15.67
CA ILE A 57 0.37 6.05 14.48
C ILE A 57 0.69 5.07 13.33
N HIS A 58 1.87 4.45 13.35
CA HIS A 58 2.35 3.62 12.24
C HIS A 58 1.79 2.20 12.31
N LEU A 59 0.99 1.82 11.29
CA LEU A 59 0.61 0.44 11.02
C LEU A 59 1.79 -0.35 10.43
N LEU A 60 2.52 0.30 9.53
CA LEU A 60 3.73 -0.21 8.89
C LEU A 60 4.86 0.79 9.12
N ALA A 61 5.89 0.35 9.82
CA ALA A 61 7.15 1.07 9.93
C ALA A 61 7.83 1.17 8.54
N PRO A 62 8.65 2.20 8.29
CA PRO A 62 9.28 2.40 6.99
C PRO A 62 10.01 1.15 6.50
N VAL A 63 9.66 0.72 5.27
CA VAL A 63 10.25 -0.44 4.61
C VAL A 63 10.60 -0.12 3.16
N ASP A 64 11.78 -0.55 2.70
CA ASP A 64 12.11 -0.48 1.29
C ASP A 64 11.50 -1.67 0.56
N VAL A 65 10.87 -1.40 -0.59
CA VAL A 65 10.16 -2.35 -1.43
C VAL A 65 10.81 -2.42 -2.80
N SER A 66 11.09 -3.62 -3.26
CA SER A 66 11.43 -3.90 -4.67
C SER A 66 10.33 -4.75 -5.27
N ALA A 67 9.75 -4.31 -6.38
CA ALA A 67 8.71 -5.05 -7.07
C ALA A 67 9.05 -5.20 -8.56
N SER A 68 8.96 -6.42 -9.08
CA SER A 68 9.01 -6.67 -10.51
C SER A 68 7.62 -7.01 -11.05
N LEU A 69 7.13 -6.18 -11.96
CA LEU A 69 5.88 -6.37 -12.68
C LEU A 69 6.19 -6.88 -14.08
N SER A 70 5.66 -8.05 -14.42
CA SER A 70 5.61 -8.52 -15.80
C SER A 70 4.18 -8.54 -16.34
N VAL A 71 4.00 -8.01 -17.54
CA VAL A 71 2.70 -7.89 -18.21
C VAL A 71 2.78 -8.58 -19.55
N ASN A 72 1.92 -9.58 -19.75
CA ASN A 72 1.72 -10.19 -21.06
C ASN A 72 0.67 -9.39 -21.85
N ARG A 73 1.15 -8.53 -22.75
CA ARG A 73 0.33 -7.68 -23.64
C ARG A 73 -0.19 -8.41 -24.87
N SER A 74 0.16 -9.68 -25.07
CA SER A 74 -0.25 -10.42 -26.27
C SER A 74 -1.75 -10.70 -26.33
N GLY A 75 -2.49 -10.55 -25.22
CA GLY A 75 -3.92 -10.85 -25.14
C GLY A 75 -4.25 -12.34 -25.30
N ARG A 76 -3.24 -13.18 -25.50
CA ARG A 76 -3.37 -14.62 -25.68
C ARG A 76 -2.91 -15.27 -24.38
N LEU A 77 -3.84 -15.98 -23.71
CA LEU A 77 -3.55 -16.92 -22.63
C LEU A 77 -2.85 -18.16 -23.20
N GLU A 78 -1.77 -18.00 -23.96
CA GLU A 78 -1.00 -19.15 -24.42
C GLU A 78 -0.25 -19.76 -23.22
N ASN A 79 -0.40 -21.07 -23.04
CA ASN A 79 0.33 -21.88 -22.06
C ASN A 79 0.07 -21.57 -20.58
N ASN A 80 -1.18 -21.27 -20.18
CA ASN A 80 -1.56 -21.02 -18.77
C ASN A 80 -0.72 -19.93 -18.06
N ALA A 81 -0.04 -19.06 -18.80
CA ALA A 81 0.77 -18.00 -18.21
C ALA A 81 -0.13 -16.86 -17.71
N ALA A 82 0.14 -16.35 -16.51
CA ALA A 82 -0.60 -15.23 -15.93
C ALA A 82 -0.48 -13.98 -16.82
N GLN A 83 -1.58 -13.22 -16.95
CA GLN A 83 -1.59 -11.96 -17.70
C GLN A 83 -0.72 -10.89 -17.02
N TYR A 84 -0.70 -10.91 -15.69
CA TYR A 84 0.12 -10.06 -14.84
C TYR A 84 0.84 -10.96 -13.83
N SER A 85 2.15 -10.80 -13.69
CA SER A 85 2.92 -11.37 -12.57
C SER A 85 3.56 -10.23 -11.82
N VAL A 86 3.45 -10.25 -10.50
CA VAL A 86 4.09 -9.28 -9.62
C VAL A 86 4.86 -10.07 -8.58
N ASP A 87 6.17 -9.86 -8.54
CA ASP A 87 7.05 -10.37 -7.49
C ASP A 87 7.46 -9.17 -6.63
N VAL A 88 7.29 -9.27 -5.31
CA VAL A 88 7.58 -8.21 -4.36
C VAL A 88 8.54 -8.73 -3.31
N GLU A 89 9.60 -7.97 -3.06
CA GLU A 89 10.60 -8.19 -2.02
C GLU A 89 10.58 -6.98 -1.06
N LEU A 90 10.58 -7.27 0.24
CA LEU A 90 10.51 -6.28 1.31
C LEU A 90 11.71 -6.45 2.24
N SER A 91 12.34 -5.32 2.59
CA SER A 91 13.48 -5.27 3.51
C SER A 91 13.03 -5.27 4.98
N GLY A 92 12.64 -6.43 5.52
CA GLY A 92 12.26 -6.56 6.93
C GLY A 92 10.94 -5.85 7.27
N LEU A 93 9.86 -6.63 7.34
CA LEU A 93 8.52 -6.11 7.61
C LEU A 93 8.29 -5.97 9.12
N VAL A 94 8.01 -4.76 9.59
CA VAL A 94 7.58 -4.49 10.98
C VAL A 94 6.20 -3.86 10.97
N LEU A 95 5.23 -4.58 11.55
CA LEU A 95 3.86 -4.15 11.72
C LEU A 95 3.53 -3.96 13.20
N SER A 96 2.85 -2.88 13.52
CA SER A 96 2.34 -2.58 14.86
C SER A 96 0.87 -2.19 14.76
N LEU A 97 0.04 -2.73 15.65
CA LEU A 97 -1.39 -2.49 15.64
C LEU A 97 -1.91 -2.43 17.07
N ASP A 98 -2.64 -1.37 17.41
CA ASP A 98 -3.40 -1.25 18.65
C ASP A 98 -4.89 -1.65 18.47
N GLU A 99 -5.64 -1.69 19.59
CA GLU A 99 -7.04 -2.11 19.60
C GLU A 99 -7.95 -1.17 18.81
N ASP A 100 -7.71 0.14 18.89
CA ASP A 100 -8.52 1.15 18.19
C ASP A 100 -8.28 1.06 16.67
N GLN A 101 -7.01 0.92 16.25
CA GLN A 101 -6.63 0.71 14.86
C GLN A 101 -7.20 -0.59 14.31
N LEU A 102 -7.18 -1.68 15.09
CA LEU A 102 -7.77 -2.95 14.68
C LEU A 102 -9.28 -2.80 14.44
N GLN A 103 -9.99 -2.14 15.34
CA GLN A 103 -11.42 -1.88 15.19
C GLN A 103 -11.72 -1.09 13.91
N GLN A 104 -10.91 -0.08 13.59
CA GLN A 104 -11.06 0.70 12.35
C GLN A 104 -10.82 -0.11 11.09
N ILE A 105 -9.80 -0.99 11.10
CA ILE A 105 -9.53 -1.89 9.97
C ILE A 105 -10.73 -2.80 9.74
N LEU A 106 -11.36 -3.32 10.79
CA LEU A 106 -12.55 -4.16 10.68
C LEU A 106 -13.76 -3.40 10.11
N TYR A 107 -13.97 -2.15 10.52
CA TYR A 107 -15.02 -1.31 9.92
C TYR A 107 -14.76 -1.02 8.44
N LEU A 108 -13.51 -0.69 8.08
CA LEU A 108 -13.14 -0.47 6.68
C LEU A 108 -13.34 -1.73 5.85
N TYR A 109 -13.00 -2.89 6.40
CA TYR A 109 -13.22 -4.18 5.76
C TYR A 109 -14.71 -4.43 5.49
N ASP A 110 -15.57 -4.25 6.51
CA ASP A 110 -17.02 -4.40 6.36
C ASP A 110 -17.60 -3.43 5.31
N TYR A 111 -17.13 -2.18 5.30
CA TYR A 111 -17.51 -1.19 4.30
C TYR A 111 -17.12 -1.60 2.88
N LEU A 112 -15.88 -2.07 2.68
CA LEU A 112 -15.39 -2.51 1.36
C LEU A 112 -16.15 -3.75 0.86
N CYS A 113 -16.43 -4.70 1.76
CA CYS A 113 -17.27 -5.85 1.46
C CYS A 113 -18.68 -5.42 1.04
N THR A 114 -19.28 -4.49 1.77
CA THR A 114 -20.62 -3.97 1.43
C THR A 114 -20.62 -3.21 0.11
N CYS A 115 -19.59 -2.41 -0.18
CA CYS A 115 -19.51 -1.67 -1.45
C CYS A 115 -19.46 -2.61 -2.66
N ARG A 116 -18.73 -3.73 -2.58
CA ARG A 116 -18.67 -4.73 -3.65
C ARG A 116 -19.99 -5.41 -3.94
N LEU A 117 -20.91 -5.46 -2.98
CA LEU A 117 -22.25 -6.03 -3.18
C LEU A 117 -23.23 -5.04 -3.82
N ARG A 118 -22.86 -3.75 -3.87
CA ARG A 118 -23.65 -2.70 -4.51
C ARG A 118 -23.31 -2.52 -6.00
N GLU A 119 -22.17 -3.06 -6.43
CA GLU A 119 -21.75 -3.16 -7.84
C GLU A 119 -22.31 -4.43 -8.50
#